data_AF-A0A3D2U2P7-F1
#
_entry.id   AF-A0A3D2U2P7-F1
#
_cell.length_a   1.000
_cell.length_b   1.000
_cell.length_c   1.000
_cell.angle_alpha   90.00
_cell.angle_beta   90.00
_cell.angle_gamma   90.00
#
_symmetry.space_group_name_H-M   'P 1'
#
loop_
_entity.id
_entity.type
_entity.pdbx_description
1 polymer ?
#
loop_
_entity_poly.entity_id
_entity_poly.type
_entity_poly.pdbx_seq_one_letter_code
_entity_poly.pdbx_strand_id
1 'polypeptide(L)'
;MIVVTNRIPVASGHEIDFEDRFRNRVHLVDQAPGFIRNEVHRPRPVRFDHEQGTFVDDPEVEGYYEVKTWWESIDNFVAWTRSPAFAEAHANRAPKEMFRGPAKLDVHEVFLSTDFPDA
;
A
#
# COMPACT_ATOMS: atom_id res chain seq x y z
N MET A 1 -4.05 -2.60 -17.00
CA MET A 1 -3.70 -1.90 -15.75
C MET A 1 -3.43 -2.90 -14.63
N ILE A 2 -2.49 -2.61 -13.74
CA ILE A 2 -2.19 -3.43 -12.55
C ILE A 2 -2.29 -2.60 -11.26
N VAL A 3 -2.47 -3.31 -10.15
CA VAL A 3 -2.34 -2.77 -8.78
C VAL A 3 -1.26 -3.55 -8.06
N VAL A 4 -0.28 -2.84 -7.53
CA VAL A 4 0.73 -3.39 -6.64
C VAL A 4 0.40 -2.95 -5.22
N THR A 5 0.15 -3.92 -4.34
CA THR A 5 -0.17 -3.68 -2.92
C THR A 5 0.98 -4.19 -2.05
N ASN A 6 1.63 -3.29 -1.31
CA ASN A 6 2.58 -3.66 -0.28
C ASN A 6 1.88 -3.67 1.08
N ARG A 7 1.73 -4.86 1.67
CA ARG A 7 1.11 -5.09 2.98
C ARG A 7 2.16 -5.06 4.06
N ILE A 8 2.07 -4.08 4.95
CA ILE A 8 3.13 -3.75 5.91
C ILE A 8 2.59 -3.94 7.35
N PRO A 9 3.10 -4.93 8.12
CA PRO A 9 2.72 -5.13 9.52
C PRO A 9 3.43 -4.13 10.42
N VAL A 10 2.90 -2.91 10.55
CA VAL A 10 3.45 -1.87 11.43
C VAL A 10 3.15 -2.21 12.89
N ALA A 11 4.18 -2.30 13.72
CA ALA A 11 4.06 -2.58 15.15
C ALA A 11 3.31 -1.48 15.90
N SER A 12 2.59 -1.88 16.97
CA SER A 12 1.81 -0.95 17.76
C SER A 12 2.69 0.13 18.39
N GLY A 13 2.24 1.39 18.32
CA GLY A 13 2.97 2.56 18.80
C GLY A 13 3.87 3.21 17.74
N HIS A 14 4.02 2.61 16.56
CA HIS A 14 4.82 3.15 15.46
C HIS A 14 3.98 3.71 14.29
N GLU A 15 2.66 3.77 14.43
CA GLU A 15 1.74 4.18 13.37
C GLU A 15 2.01 5.62 12.88
N ILE A 16 2.18 6.56 13.82
CA ILE A 16 2.41 7.97 13.49
C ILE A 16 3.76 8.13 12.76
N ASP A 17 4.82 7.54 13.31
CA ASP A 17 6.16 7.55 12.70
C ASP A 17 6.13 6.93 11.30
N PHE A 18 5.38 5.84 11.11
CA PHE A 18 5.21 5.20 9.82
C PHE A 18 4.50 6.12 8.82
N GLU A 19 3.38 6.74 9.21
CA GLU A 19 2.64 7.64 8.35
C GLU A 19 3.46 8.87 7.93
N ASP A 20 4.20 9.47 8.86
CA ASP A 20 5.03 10.64 8.56
C ASP A 20 6.15 10.30 7.57
N ARG A 21 6.70 9.07 7.62
CA ARG A 21 7.64 8.61 6.59
C ARG A 21 7.00 8.53 5.22
N PHE A 22 5.73 8.15 5.12
CA PHE A 22 5.02 8.07 3.84
C PHE A 22 4.66 9.44 3.27
N ARG A 23 4.14 10.36 4.10
CA ARG A 23 3.80 11.73 3.67
C ARG A 23 4.97 12.45 3.02
N ASN A 24 6.18 12.23 3.54
CA ASN A 24 7.41 12.83 3.01
C ASN A 24 7.94 12.17 1.72
N ARG A 25 7.32 11.08 1.22
CA ARG A 25 7.79 10.27 0.08
C ARG A 25 6.83 10.21 -1.10
N VAL A 26 5.57 10.62 -0.93
CA VAL A 26 4.49 10.42 -1.91
C VAL A 26 4.90 10.86 -3.33
N HIS A 27 5.61 11.99 -3.47
CA HIS A 27 5.85 12.59 -4.78
C HIS A 27 6.98 11.95 -5.62
N LEU A 28 7.70 10.95 -5.11
CA LEU A 28 8.80 10.33 -5.85
C LEU A 28 8.31 9.28 -6.88
N VAL A 29 7.10 8.75 -6.71
CA VAL A 29 6.50 7.80 -7.66
C VAL A 29 5.65 8.49 -8.72
N ASP A 30 5.08 9.66 -8.38
CA ASP A 30 4.08 10.35 -9.19
C ASP A 30 4.56 10.80 -10.59
N GLN A 31 5.89 10.88 -10.80
CA GLN A 31 6.51 11.28 -12.07
C GLN A 31 6.91 10.09 -12.95
N ALA A 32 6.71 8.85 -12.50
CA ALA A 32 7.10 7.67 -13.25
C ALA A 32 6.16 7.44 -14.45
N PRO A 33 6.70 7.08 -15.64
CA PRO A 33 5.87 6.74 -16.79
C PRO A 33 4.86 5.63 -16.48
N GLY A 34 3.60 5.85 -16.87
CA GLY A 34 2.51 4.92 -16.66
C GLY A 34 2.08 4.72 -15.21
N PHE A 35 2.54 5.56 -14.27
CA PHE A 35 1.95 5.66 -12.93
C PHE A 35 0.58 6.33 -13.00
N ILE A 36 -0.39 5.79 -12.26
CA ILE A 36 -1.77 6.28 -12.26
C ILE A 36 -2.10 6.95 -10.92
N ARG A 37 -1.90 6.24 -9.80
CA ARG A 37 -2.15 6.77 -8.45
C ARG A 37 -1.46 5.95 -7.37
N ASN A 38 -1.24 6.59 -6.22
CA ASN A 38 -0.77 5.97 -4.99
C ASN A 38 -1.77 6.20 -3.86
N GLU A 39 -2.03 5.16 -3.07
CA GLU A 39 -2.92 5.19 -1.92
C GLU A 39 -2.25 4.52 -0.73
N VAL A 40 -2.42 5.10 0.46
CA VAL A 40 -1.97 4.49 1.72
C VAL A 40 -3.20 4.24 2.58
N HIS A 41 -3.53 2.97 2.82
CA HIS A 41 -4.71 2.56 3.56
C HIS A 41 -4.29 2.17 4.98
N ARG A 42 -4.98 2.71 5.98
CA ARG A 42 -4.83 2.33 7.38
C ARG A 42 -5.54 0.99 7.63
N PRO A 43 -5.01 0.13 8.51
CA PRO A 43 -5.74 -1.05 8.96
C PRO A 43 -7.02 -0.66 9.71
N ARG A 44 -8.11 -1.36 9.39
CA ARG A 44 -9.38 -1.28 10.13
C ARG A 44 -9.93 -2.70 10.31
N PRO A 45 -9.40 -3.48 11.28
CA PRO A 45 -9.85 -4.84 11.52
C PRO A 45 -11.29 -4.80 12.07
N VAL A 46 -12.23 -5.17 11.21
CA VAL A 46 -13.66 -5.25 11.54
C VAL A 46 -14.23 -6.52 10.94
N ARG A 47 -15.22 -7.10 11.61
CA ARG A 47 -15.99 -8.25 11.13
C ARG A 47 -17.46 -7.90 11.07
N PHE A 48 -18.19 -8.53 10.16
CA PHE A 48 -19.63 -8.40 10.13
C PHE A 48 -20.24 -9.20 11.28
N ASP A 49 -21.11 -8.55 12.04
CA ASP A 49 -21.90 -9.16 13.11
C ASP A 49 -23.32 -9.42 12.61
N HIS A 50 -23.68 -10.69 12.47
CA HIS A 50 -25.00 -11.08 11.95
C HIS A 50 -26.14 -10.78 12.92
N GLU A 51 -25.89 -10.74 14.23
CA GLU A 51 -26.93 -10.46 15.22
C GLU A 51 -27.26 -8.97 15.24
N GLN A 52 -26.24 -8.11 15.10
CA GLN A 52 -26.41 -6.65 15.09
C GLN A 52 -26.62 -6.07 13.69
N GLY A 53 -26.39 -6.85 12.63
CA GLY A 53 -26.51 -6.42 11.24
C GLY A 53 -25.53 -5.30 10.86
N THR A 54 -24.36 -5.24 11.51
CA THR A 54 -23.37 -4.17 11.35
C THR A 54 -21.93 -4.68 11.47
N PHE A 55 -20.95 -3.83 11.16
CA PHE A 55 -19.54 -4.13 11.39
C PHE A 55 -19.12 -3.71 12.81
N VAL A 56 -18.44 -4.63 13.49
CA VAL A 56 -17.84 -4.40 14.83
C VAL A 56 -16.35 -4.58 14.76
N ASP A 57 -15.61 -3.97 15.70
CA ASP A 57 -14.16 -4.17 15.81
C ASP A 57 -13.86 -5.67 15.99
N ASP A 58 -12.87 -6.17 15.24
CA ASP A 58 -12.42 -7.56 15.32
C ASP A 58 -11.10 -7.63 16.11
N PRO A 59 -11.13 -8.01 17.41
CA PRO A 59 -9.92 -8.09 18.23
C PRO A 59 -9.03 -9.29 17.87
N GLU A 60 -9.50 -10.23 17.05
CA GLU A 60 -8.74 -11.43 16.66
C GLU A 60 -7.86 -11.18 15.43
N VAL A 61 -8.12 -10.12 14.68
CA VAL A 61 -7.40 -9.80 13.45
C VAL A 61 -6.45 -8.63 13.68
N GLU A 62 -5.16 -8.91 13.53
CA GLU A 62 -4.16 -7.85 13.46
C GLU A 62 -4.05 -7.33 12.02
N GLY A 63 -4.39 -6.05 11.82
CA GLY A 63 -4.38 -5.41 10.51
C GLY A 63 -2.98 -5.04 10.00
N TYR A 64 -2.93 -4.72 8.71
CA TYR A 64 -1.73 -4.26 7.99
C TYR A 64 -2.02 -2.92 7.33
N TYR A 65 -1.01 -2.06 7.23
CA TYR A 65 -1.07 -0.94 6.30
C TYR A 65 -0.94 -1.48 4.88
N GLU A 66 -1.64 -0.85 3.94
CA GLU A 66 -1.51 -1.17 2.52
C GLU A 66 -1.06 0.06 1.75
N VAL A 67 0.08 -0.06 1.07
CA VAL A 67 0.53 0.94 0.10
C VAL A 67 0.19 0.38 -1.28
N LYS A 68 -0.77 1.01 -1.95
CA LYS A 68 -1.26 0.60 -3.26
C LYS A 68 -0.78 1.56 -4.33
N THR A 69 -0.12 1.04 -5.35
CA THR A 69 0.25 1.81 -6.55
C THR A 69 -0.42 1.21 -7.77
N TRP A 70 -1.02 2.07 -8.58
CA TRP A 70 -1.72 1.70 -9.81
C TRP A 70 -0.88 2.07 -11.01
N TRP A 71 -0.78 1.17 -11.98
CA TRP A 71 0.08 1.32 -13.14
C TRP A 71 -0.63 0.87 -14.41
N GLU A 72 -0.38 1.54 -15.53
CA GLU A 72 -0.91 1.13 -16.83
C GLU A 72 -0.51 -0.30 -17.19
N SER A 73 0.72 -0.70 -16.87
CA SER A 73 1.29 -2.02 -17.15
C SER A 73 2.28 -2.49 -16.07
N ILE A 74 2.57 -3.79 -16.05
CA ILE A 74 3.64 -4.35 -15.22
C ILE A 74 5.03 -3.85 -15.62
N ASP A 75 5.25 -3.59 -16.91
CA ASP A 75 6.53 -3.10 -17.41
C ASP A 75 6.85 -1.70 -16.87
N ASN A 76 5.84 -0.82 -16.77
CA ASN A 76 5.98 0.50 -16.16
C ASN A 76 6.39 0.41 -14.68
N PHE A 77 5.75 -0.48 -13.92
CA PHE A 77 6.14 -0.75 -12.53
C PHE A 77 7.57 -1.27 -12.43
N VAL A 78 7.94 -2.27 -13.24
CA VAL A 78 9.29 -2.85 -13.25
C VAL A 78 10.33 -1.79 -13.61
N ALA A 79 10.05 -0.94 -14.61
CA ALA A 79 10.93 0.17 -14.97
C ALA A 79 11.13 1.14 -13.80
N TRP A 80 10.06 1.48 -13.08
CA TRP A 80 10.16 2.31 -11.89
C TRP A 80 11.01 1.67 -10.79
N THR A 81 10.85 0.38 -10.50
CA THR A 81 11.65 -0.31 -9.46
C THR A 81 13.17 -0.29 -9.74
N ARG A 82 13.56 -0.07 -11.00
CA ARG A 82 14.97 0.03 -11.43
C ARG A 82 15.47 1.47 -11.50
N SER A 83 14.63 2.45 -11.20
CA SER A 83 14.95 3.87 -11.32
C SER A 83 15.72 4.41 -10.11
N PRO A 84 16.47 5.52 -10.27
CA PRO A 84 17.06 6.24 -9.14
C PRO A 84 16.00 6.75 -8.14
N ALA A 85 14.83 7.17 -8.64
CA ALA A 85 13.73 7.65 -7.79
C ALA A 85 13.24 6.56 -6.82
N PHE A 86 13.16 5.30 -7.28
CA PHE A 86 12.85 4.18 -6.40
C PHE A 86 13.93 3.97 -5.34
N ALA A 87 15.20 4.01 -5.74
CA ALA A 87 16.31 3.85 -4.80
C ALA A 87 16.31 4.96 -3.72
N GLU A 88 16.03 6.21 -4.11
CA GLU A 88 15.91 7.35 -3.20
C GLU A 88 14.73 7.19 -2.22
N ALA A 89 13.54 6.84 -2.72
CA ALA A 89 12.36 6.61 -1.90
C ALA A 89 12.56 5.50 -0.86
N HIS A 90 13.48 4.56 -1.13
CA HIS A 90 13.80 3.41 -0.27
C HIS A 90 15.15 3.53 0.45
N ALA A 91 15.89 4.64 0.27
CA ALA A 91 17.22 4.82 0.86
C ALA A 91 17.16 4.93 2.39
N ASN A 92 16.17 5.65 2.91
CA ASN A 92 15.96 5.77 4.35
C ASN A 92 15.16 4.56 4.88
N ARG A 93 15.89 3.52 5.30
CA ARG A 93 15.31 2.30 5.88
C ARG A 93 14.66 2.58 7.24
N ALA A 94 13.50 1.98 7.46
CA ALA A 94 12.84 2.07 8.76
C ALA A 94 13.56 1.20 9.80
N PRO A 95 13.53 1.60 11.08
CA PRO A 95 14.01 0.72 12.14
C PRO A 95 13.22 -0.58 12.07
N LYS A 96 13.86 -1.72 12.34
CA LYS A 96 13.21 -3.03 12.21
C LYS A 96 12.02 -3.15 13.16
N GLU A 97 12.08 -2.40 14.26
CA GLU A 97 11.19 -2.40 15.41
C GLU A 97 9.83 -1.79 15.06
N MET A 98 9.81 -0.96 14.01
CA MET A 98 8.59 -0.41 13.41
C MET A 98 7.70 -1.51 12.82
N PHE A 99 8.21 -2.72 12.58
CA PHE A 99 7.47 -3.79 11.92
C PHE A 99 7.43 -5.07 12.75
N ARG A 100 6.26 -5.72 12.80
CA ARG A 100 6.09 -7.04 13.44
C ARG A 100 6.51 -8.20 12.55
N GLY A 101 6.89 -7.93 11.31
CA GLY A 101 7.24 -8.95 10.32
C GLY A 101 7.61 -8.36 8.96
N PRO A 102 7.95 -9.22 7.98
CA PRO A 102 8.25 -8.77 6.63
C PRO A 102 6.99 -8.23 5.94
N ALA A 103 7.20 -7.24 5.07
CA ALA A 103 6.15 -6.79 4.17
C ALA A 103 5.84 -7.87 3.11
N LYS A 104 4.59 -7.93 2.66
CA LYS A 104 4.17 -8.85 1.59
C LYS A 104 3.65 -8.05 0.40
N LEU A 105 4.19 -8.33 -0.77
CA LEU A 105 3.81 -7.67 -2.01
C LEU A 105 2.82 -8.54 -2.78
N ASP A 106 1.66 -8.00 -3.08
CA ASP A 106 0.64 -8.63 -3.91
C ASP A 106 0.46 -7.80 -5.20
N VAL A 107 0.37 -8.48 -6.35
CA VAL A 107 0.17 -7.83 -7.66
C VAL A 107 -1.10 -8.39 -8.29
N HIS A 108 -1.99 -7.50 -8.71
CA HIS A 108 -3.25 -7.85 -9.34
C HIS A 108 -3.40 -7.15 -10.69
N GLU A 109 -3.99 -7.86 -11.65
CA GLU A 109 -4.51 -7.24 -12.87
C GLU A 109 -5.91 -6.70 -12.62
N VAL A 110 -6.16 -5.48 -13.10
CA VAL A 110 -7.49 -4.87 -13.02
C VAL A 110 -8.28 -5.33 -14.23
N PHE A 111 -9.16 -6.31 -14.03
CA PHE A 111 -10.01 -6.83 -15.10
C PHE A 111 -11.23 -5.94 -15.39
N LEU A 112 -11.73 -5.21 -14.40
CA LEU A 112 -12.89 -4.35 -14.53
C LEU A 112 -12.76 -3.15 -13.58
N SER A 113 -13.09 -1.95 -14.06
CA SER A 113 -13.16 -0.74 -13.24
C SER A 113 -14.29 0.18 -13.73
N THR A 114 -15.03 0.78 -12.80
CA THR A 114 -15.98 1.86 -13.11
C THR A 114 -15.30 3.21 -13.31
N ASP A 115 -14.11 3.38 -12.73
CA ASP A 115 -13.31 4.61 -12.86
C ASP A 115 -12.59 4.68 -14.21
N PHE A 116 -12.34 3.52 -14.82
CA PHE A 116 -11.65 3.35 -16.10
C PHE A 116 -12.47 2.42 -17.00
N PRO A 117 -13.52 2.93 -17.67
CA PRO A 117 -14.46 2.12 -18.43
C PRO A 117 -13.83 1.36 -19.61
N ASP A 118 -12.68 1.83 -20.09
CA ASP A 118 -11.98 1.31 -21.26
C ASP A 118 -10.66 0.58 -20.92
N ALA A 119 -10.47 0.15 -19.66
CA ALA A 119 -9.24 -0.53 -19.19
C ALA A 119 -9.10 -1.96 -19.71
#